data_AF-S3D9I5-F1
#
_entry.id   AF-S3D9I5-F1
#
_cell.length_a   1.000
_cell.length_b   1.000
_cell.length_c   1.000
_cell.angle_alpha   90.00
_cell.angle_beta   90.00
_cell.angle_gamma   90.00
#
_symmetry.space_group_name_H-M   'P 1'
#
loop_
_entity.id
_entity.type
_entity.pdbx_description
1 polymer ?
#
loop_
_entity_poly.entity_id
_entity_poly.type
_entity_poly.pdbx_seq_one_letter_code
_entity_poly.pdbx_strand_id
1 'polypeptide(L)'
;METSKYQLVDSLYGPGTVGAWLLTLSAVLISWTLNKSTRRKDTISIDLIGAVLLPMISAGHLVFQVYNLPYSITETITSSDVEVQKYASALEAPLNICETFSMVSLLAAACCGPWWGCVPKLRRLGVVLLAGSLSWGAENVMFATATLKGVKADDTKLSRPYLFFITPIVAASWGFLVICLFVGGAFWLIGKSTLAKVVGSDVDLEGTKPFWSLGCHSTDHGPAGDDVSMSRFEMAKLSGGSPKAWRQANRVMMAVSLLSVLFSPGSFVTSLISISMSTLGAKEASAEGTHRLLMFIPASNGSMNNLDQILAFVGGVLVLLWSIRAVYTSRENSTENVRRRLLRRRSI
;
A
#
# COMPACT_ATOMS: atom_id res chain seq x y z
N MET A 1 -40.49 -1.30 -11.13
CA MET A 1 -39.26 -1.41 -10.30
C MET A 1 -38.22 -0.59 -11.02
N GLU A 2 -37.87 0.59 -10.50
CA GLU A 2 -36.84 1.43 -11.13
C GLU A 2 -35.52 0.65 -11.11
N THR A 3 -34.95 0.43 -12.29
CA THR A 3 -33.66 -0.24 -12.46
C THR A 3 -32.57 0.70 -11.93
N SER A 4 -32.14 0.47 -10.68
CA SER A 4 -31.05 1.24 -10.07
C SER A 4 -29.76 1.07 -10.89
N LYS A 5 -29.06 2.19 -11.15
CA LYS A 5 -27.78 2.20 -11.86
C LYS A 5 -26.69 1.33 -11.22
N TYR A 6 -26.83 0.96 -9.94
CA TYR A 6 -25.85 0.13 -9.23
C TYR A 6 -26.17 -1.37 -9.27
N GLN A 7 -27.08 -1.81 -10.13
CA GLN A 7 -27.52 -3.21 -10.18
C GLN A 7 -26.41 -4.20 -10.56
N LEU A 8 -25.42 -3.77 -11.35
CA LEU A 8 -24.27 -4.59 -11.74
C LEU A 8 -23.09 -4.48 -10.76
N VAL A 9 -23.21 -3.69 -9.69
CA VAL A 9 -22.16 -3.54 -8.70
C VAL A 9 -22.20 -4.75 -7.76
N ASP A 10 -21.09 -5.50 -7.72
CA ASP A 10 -20.93 -6.65 -6.84
C ASP A 10 -21.01 -6.23 -5.35
N SER A 11 -21.65 -7.07 -4.52
CA SER A 11 -21.76 -6.85 -3.06
C SER A 11 -20.40 -6.88 -2.37
N LEU A 12 -19.37 -7.43 -3.02
CA LEU A 12 -17.97 -7.35 -2.59
C LEU A 12 -17.52 -5.90 -2.36
N TYR A 13 -18.04 -4.95 -3.14
CA TYR A 13 -17.75 -3.52 -3.02
C TYR A 13 -18.74 -2.77 -2.13
N GLY A 14 -19.57 -3.51 -1.40
CA GLY A 14 -20.54 -2.96 -0.48
C GLY A 14 -19.89 -2.21 0.69
N PRO A 15 -20.67 -1.34 1.36
CA PRO A 15 -20.17 -0.48 2.43
C PRO A 15 -19.56 -1.23 3.62
N GLY A 16 -20.08 -2.42 3.94
CA GLY A 16 -19.58 -3.23 5.04
C GLY A 16 -18.21 -3.82 4.74
N THR A 17 -18.05 -4.45 3.57
CA THR A 17 -16.78 -5.05 3.12
C THR A 17 -15.69 -4.00 2.95
N VAL A 18 -16.00 -2.89 2.27
CA VAL A 18 -15.04 -1.81 2.06
C VAL A 18 -14.69 -1.12 3.38
N GLY A 19 -15.67 -0.91 4.26
CA GLY A 19 -15.43 -0.42 5.62
C GLY A 19 -14.50 -1.34 6.41
N ALA A 20 -14.72 -2.65 6.38
CA ALA A 20 -13.88 -3.64 7.05
C ALA A 20 -12.44 -3.61 6.54
N TRP A 21 -12.26 -3.47 5.23
CA TRP A 21 -10.97 -3.34 4.59
C TRP A 21 -10.22 -2.07 5.02
N LEU A 22 -10.89 -0.91 5.06
CA LEU A 22 -10.31 0.35 5.54
C LEU A 22 -9.87 0.26 7.01
N LEU A 23 -10.65 -0.41 7.85
CA LEU A 23 -10.29 -0.69 9.25
C LEU A 23 -9.06 -1.60 9.35
N THR A 24 -8.98 -2.61 8.49
CA THR A 24 -7.82 -3.52 8.39
C THR A 24 -6.56 -2.78 7.94
N LEU A 25 -6.67 -1.91 6.93
CA LEU A 25 -5.56 -1.03 6.51
C LEU A 25 -5.08 -0.14 7.66
N SER A 26 -6.03 0.47 8.38
CA SER A 26 -5.73 1.30 9.55
C SER A 26 -5.02 0.48 10.64
N ALA A 27 -5.49 -0.75 10.89
CA ALA A 27 -4.88 -1.66 11.85
C ALA A 27 -3.42 -2.01 11.50
N VAL A 28 -3.13 -2.26 10.21
CA VAL A 28 -1.77 -2.52 9.70
C VAL A 28 -0.88 -1.30 9.90
N LEU A 29 -1.35 -0.11 9.52
CA LEU A 29 -0.59 1.14 9.65
C LEU A 29 -0.30 1.48 11.13
N ILE A 30 -1.29 1.32 12.01
CA ILE A 30 -1.12 1.49 13.45
C ILE A 30 -0.10 0.50 14.01
N SER A 31 -0.18 -0.76 13.61
CA SER A 31 0.77 -1.78 14.05
C SER A 31 2.20 -1.50 13.57
N TRP A 32 2.38 -0.94 12.37
CA TRP A 32 3.72 -0.63 11.85
C TRP A 32 4.33 0.63 12.44
N THR A 33 3.50 1.61 12.79
CA THR A 33 3.96 2.91 13.31
C THR A 33 4.07 2.91 14.84
N LEU A 34 3.03 2.45 15.55
CA LEU A 34 2.88 2.60 17.00
C LEU A 34 3.33 1.37 17.81
N ASN A 35 3.30 0.16 17.23
CA ASN A 35 3.74 -1.05 17.94
C ASN A 35 5.25 -1.30 17.76
N LYS A 36 6.03 -1.10 18.83
CA LYS A 36 7.48 -1.25 18.80
C LYS A 36 7.93 -2.69 18.49
N SER A 37 7.16 -3.69 18.90
CA SER A 37 7.45 -5.11 18.64
C SER A 37 7.24 -5.43 17.17
N THR A 38 6.06 -5.11 16.63
CA THR A 38 5.69 -5.42 15.24
C THR A 38 6.51 -4.60 14.23
N ARG A 39 6.90 -3.37 14.58
CA ARG A 39 7.74 -2.50 13.76
C ARG A 39 9.14 -3.05 13.51
N ARG A 40 9.66 -3.88 14.41
CA ARG A 40 11.02 -4.45 14.30
C ARG A 40 11.06 -5.76 13.53
N LYS A 41 9.91 -6.43 13.36
CA LYS A 41 9.79 -7.69 12.65
C LYS A 41 9.55 -7.41 11.16
N ASP A 42 10.21 -8.14 10.27
CA ASP A 42 9.92 -8.13 8.83
C ASP A 42 9.16 -9.41 8.45
N THR A 43 7.93 -9.51 8.95
CA THR A 43 7.02 -10.63 8.69
C THR A 43 5.79 -10.16 7.93
N ILE A 44 5.29 -11.01 7.04
CA ILE A 44 4.00 -10.83 6.37
C ILE A 44 2.93 -11.27 7.36
N SER A 45 2.20 -10.31 7.93
CA SER A 45 1.11 -10.60 8.88
C SER A 45 -0.17 -10.97 8.12
N ILE A 46 -1.06 -11.70 8.79
CA ILE A 46 -2.39 -12.04 8.26
C ILE A 46 -3.16 -10.75 7.94
N ASP A 47 -3.09 -9.74 8.81
CA ASP A 47 -3.71 -8.43 8.58
C ASP A 47 -3.17 -7.73 7.32
N LEU A 48 -1.86 -7.89 7.02
CA LEU A 48 -1.28 -7.34 5.79
C LEU A 48 -1.83 -8.07 4.56
N ILE A 49 -1.96 -9.40 4.62
CA ILE A 49 -2.56 -10.19 3.54
C ILE A 49 -4.01 -9.73 3.31
N GLY A 50 -4.80 -9.59 4.38
CA GLY A 50 -6.18 -9.08 4.29
C GLY A 50 -6.25 -7.66 3.70
N ALA A 51 -5.32 -6.79 4.08
CA ALA A 51 -5.25 -5.43 3.57
C ALA A 51 -4.92 -5.33 2.07
N VAL A 52 -4.09 -6.24 1.53
CA VAL A 52 -3.69 -6.21 0.10
C VAL A 52 -4.57 -7.06 -0.81
N LEU A 53 -5.30 -8.03 -0.25
CA LEU A 53 -6.10 -8.98 -1.03
C LEU A 53 -7.24 -8.29 -1.81
N LEU A 54 -8.02 -7.42 -1.14
CA LEU A 54 -9.14 -6.74 -1.79
C LEU A 54 -8.69 -5.86 -2.98
N PRO A 55 -7.62 -5.04 -2.88
CA PRO A 55 -7.04 -4.33 -4.02
C PRO A 55 -6.57 -5.23 -5.17
N MET A 56 -5.94 -6.37 -4.87
CA MET A 56 -5.51 -7.32 -5.91
C MET A 56 -6.69 -7.94 -6.64
N ILE A 57 -7.72 -8.37 -5.90
CA ILE A 57 -8.97 -8.90 -6.49
C ILE A 57 -9.64 -7.80 -7.33
N SER A 58 -9.68 -6.57 -6.83
CA SER A 58 -10.28 -5.43 -7.52
C SER A 58 -9.55 -5.10 -8.83
N ALA A 59 -8.22 -5.13 -8.84
CA ALA A 59 -7.44 -4.91 -10.05
C ALA A 59 -7.73 -6.00 -11.11
N GLY A 60 -7.75 -7.27 -10.71
CA GLY A 60 -8.12 -8.37 -11.61
C GLY A 60 -9.56 -8.28 -12.11
N HIS A 61 -10.49 -7.94 -11.22
CA HIS A 61 -11.90 -7.78 -11.56
C HIS A 61 -12.14 -6.63 -12.53
N LEU A 62 -11.48 -5.47 -12.32
CA LEU A 62 -11.56 -4.33 -13.23
C LEU A 62 -11.07 -4.70 -14.63
N VAL A 63 -9.89 -5.34 -14.71
CA VAL A 63 -9.32 -5.77 -15.99
C VAL A 63 -10.26 -6.76 -16.69
N PHE A 64 -10.81 -7.73 -15.96
CA PHE A 64 -11.77 -8.68 -16.49
C PHE A 64 -13.05 -7.99 -17.01
N GLN A 65 -13.60 -7.03 -16.27
CA GLN A 65 -14.77 -6.26 -16.72
C GLN A 65 -14.45 -5.46 -17.98
N VAL A 66 -13.31 -4.77 -18.00
CA VAL A 66 -12.83 -3.99 -19.16
C VAL A 66 -12.74 -4.84 -20.43
N TYR A 67 -12.23 -6.06 -20.35
CA TYR A 67 -12.12 -6.95 -21.51
C TYR A 67 -13.46 -7.53 -21.98
N ASN A 68 -14.44 -7.67 -21.10
CA ASN A 68 -15.74 -8.27 -21.39
C ASN A 68 -16.87 -7.25 -21.54
N LEU A 69 -16.55 -5.96 -21.66
CA LEU A 69 -17.55 -4.92 -21.86
C LEU A 69 -18.26 -5.11 -23.21
N PRO A 70 -19.61 -5.07 -23.22
CA PRO A 70 -20.37 -5.13 -24.48
C PRO A 70 -20.26 -3.83 -25.30
N TYR A 71 -19.87 -2.73 -24.66
CA TYR A 71 -19.73 -1.41 -25.28
C TYR A 71 -18.27 -0.94 -25.24
N SER A 72 -17.95 0.07 -26.05
CA SER A 72 -16.63 0.72 -25.93
C SER A 72 -16.52 1.41 -24.56
N ILE A 73 -15.31 1.45 -23.98
CA ILE A 73 -15.10 2.10 -22.68
C ILE A 73 -15.46 3.58 -22.73
N THR A 74 -15.16 4.24 -23.85
CA THR A 74 -15.52 5.64 -24.09
C THR A 74 -17.03 5.85 -24.04
N GLU A 75 -17.80 5.01 -24.72
CA GLU A 75 -19.27 5.05 -24.68
C GLU A 75 -19.81 4.71 -23.29
N THR A 76 -19.20 3.74 -22.60
CA THR A 76 -19.60 3.32 -21.26
C THR A 76 -19.52 4.48 -20.26
N ILE A 77 -18.46 5.28 -20.30
CA ILE A 77 -18.23 6.37 -19.33
C ILE A 77 -18.88 7.71 -19.72
N THR A 78 -19.23 7.92 -20.98
CA THR A 78 -19.85 9.19 -21.45
C THR A 78 -21.36 9.08 -21.67
N SER A 79 -21.92 7.88 -21.83
CA SER A 79 -23.34 7.70 -22.14
C SER A 79 -24.26 8.12 -20.98
N SER A 80 -25.41 8.71 -21.34
CA SER A 80 -26.49 9.04 -20.43
C SER A 80 -27.55 7.92 -20.31
N ASP A 81 -27.41 6.83 -21.08
CA ASP A 81 -28.35 5.72 -21.05
C ASP A 81 -28.22 4.94 -19.72
N VAL A 82 -29.36 4.67 -19.08
CA VAL A 82 -29.44 3.95 -17.80
C VAL A 82 -28.86 2.55 -17.91
N GLU A 83 -29.03 1.87 -19.05
CA GLU A 83 -28.48 0.51 -19.24
C GLU A 83 -26.94 0.53 -19.36
N VAL A 84 -26.39 1.54 -20.02
CA VAL A 84 -24.94 1.71 -20.18
C VAL A 84 -24.30 2.20 -18.88
N GLN A 85 -24.99 3.05 -18.12
CA GLN A 85 -24.54 3.54 -16.80
C GLN A 85 -24.37 2.44 -15.76
N LYS A 86 -25.08 1.31 -15.89
CA LYS A 86 -24.87 0.15 -15.00
C LYS A 86 -23.46 -0.41 -15.14
N TYR A 87 -22.94 -0.48 -16.36
CA TYR A 87 -21.57 -0.92 -16.61
C TYR A 87 -20.54 0.11 -16.13
N ALA A 88 -20.81 1.41 -16.30
CA ALA A 88 -19.96 2.46 -15.74
C ALA A 88 -19.85 2.34 -14.22
N SER A 89 -20.98 2.17 -13.54
CA SER A 89 -21.04 2.01 -12.07
C SER A 89 -20.33 0.72 -11.61
N ALA A 90 -20.43 -0.36 -12.39
CA ALA A 90 -19.73 -1.61 -12.11
C ALA A 90 -18.21 -1.48 -12.22
N LEU A 91 -17.70 -0.67 -13.16
CA LEU A 91 -16.27 -0.37 -13.33
C LEU A 91 -15.75 0.57 -12.23
N GLU A 92 -16.56 1.54 -11.80
CA GLU A 92 -16.19 2.49 -10.75
C GLU A 92 -15.86 1.81 -9.43
N ALA A 93 -16.60 0.77 -9.06
CA ALA A 93 -16.46 0.12 -7.77
C ALA A 93 -15.06 -0.49 -7.53
N PRO A 94 -14.51 -1.36 -8.40
CA PRO A 94 -13.14 -1.85 -8.26
C PRO A 94 -12.10 -0.76 -8.52
N LEU A 95 -12.39 0.21 -9.39
CA LEU A 95 -11.49 1.32 -9.67
C LEU A 95 -11.25 2.19 -8.43
N ASN A 96 -12.29 2.41 -7.63
CA ASN A 96 -12.18 3.14 -6.38
C ASN A 96 -11.25 2.45 -5.37
N ILE A 97 -11.36 1.12 -5.23
CA ILE A 97 -10.48 0.37 -4.34
C ILE A 97 -9.03 0.44 -4.83
N CYS A 98 -8.81 0.33 -6.14
CA CYS A 98 -7.47 0.42 -6.74
C CYS A 98 -6.84 1.79 -6.50
N GLU A 99 -7.57 2.87 -6.77
CA GLU A 99 -7.12 4.25 -6.54
C GLU A 99 -6.81 4.51 -5.06
N THR A 100 -7.71 4.09 -4.17
CA THR A 100 -7.50 4.25 -2.73
C THR A 100 -6.25 3.50 -2.28
N PHE A 101 -6.06 2.26 -2.74
CA PHE A 101 -4.92 1.47 -2.34
C PHE A 101 -3.61 1.91 -3.00
N SER A 102 -3.61 2.37 -4.25
CA SER A 102 -2.40 2.87 -4.91
C SER A 102 -1.80 4.04 -4.11
N MET A 103 -2.65 4.94 -3.60
CA MET A 103 -2.23 6.01 -2.68
C MET A 103 -1.73 5.50 -1.33
N VAL A 104 -2.50 4.62 -0.68
CA VAL A 104 -2.13 4.04 0.62
C VAL A 104 -0.84 3.21 0.53
N SER A 105 -0.58 2.59 -0.62
CA SER A 105 0.62 1.78 -0.84
C SER A 105 1.90 2.62 -0.79
N LEU A 106 1.86 3.88 -1.23
CA LEU A 106 3.00 4.81 -1.11
C LEU A 106 3.29 5.15 0.35
N LEU A 107 2.23 5.41 1.13
CA LEU A 107 2.34 5.65 2.58
C LEU A 107 2.85 4.40 3.32
N ALA A 108 2.33 3.23 2.96
CA ALA A 108 2.74 1.96 3.56
C ALA A 108 4.19 1.59 3.17
N ALA A 109 4.62 1.88 1.93
CA ALA A 109 5.99 1.72 1.47
C ALA A 109 6.94 2.66 2.22
N ALA A 110 6.52 3.91 2.45
CA ALA A 110 7.24 4.83 3.32
C ALA A 110 7.41 4.21 4.72
N CYS A 111 6.35 3.70 5.36
CA CYS A 111 6.45 3.06 6.67
C CYS A 111 7.41 1.85 6.73
N CYS A 112 7.69 1.19 5.59
CA CYS A 112 8.64 0.07 5.50
C CYS A 112 10.12 0.49 5.47
N GLY A 113 10.41 1.78 5.36
CA GLY A 113 11.77 2.31 5.32
C GLY A 113 12.60 2.09 6.58
N PRO A 114 13.87 2.51 6.56
CA PRO A 114 14.83 2.35 7.67
C PRO A 114 14.59 3.36 8.82
N TRP A 115 13.32 3.62 9.12
CA TRP A 115 12.91 4.58 10.13
C TRP A 115 13.05 4.04 11.55
N TRP A 116 13.12 4.95 12.52
CA TRP A 116 13.22 4.63 13.97
C TRP A 116 14.37 3.67 14.32
N GLY A 117 15.49 3.77 13.61
CA GLY A 117 16.69 2.95 13.84
C GLY A 117 16.50 1.45 13.58
N CYS A 118 15.47 1.07 12.83
CA CYS A 118 15.16 -0.31 12.47
C CYS A 118 15.70 -0.65 11.07
N VAL A 119 16.02 -1.93 10.87
CA VAL A 119 16.39 -2.45 9.54
C VAL A 119 15.23 -2.24 8.57
N PRO A 120 15.50 -1.97 7.27
CA PRO A 120 14.48 -1.95 6.23
C PRO A 120 13.66 -3.26 6.19
N LYS A 121 12.35 -3.14 5.93
CA LYS A 121 11.40 -4.28 5.93
C LYS A 121 11.07 -4.66 4.49
N LEU A 122 11.97 -5.41 3.86
CA LEU A 122 11.93 -5.72 2.43
C LEU A 122 10.75 -6.63 2.08
N ARG A 123 10.37 -7.57 2.94
CA ARG A 123 9.25 -8.48 2.65
C ARG A 123 7.92 -7.73 2.62
N ARG A 124 7.69 -6.88 3.63
CA ARG A 124 6.48 -6.03 3.68
C ARG A 124 6.45 -5.04 2.53
N LEU A 125 7.58 -4.40 2.24
CA LEU A 125 7.71 -3.48 1.12
C LEU A 125 7.39 -4.17 -0.21
N GLY A 126 7.94 -5.36 -0.46
CA GLY A 126 7.68 -6.11 -1.70
C GLY A 126 6.21 -6.41 -1.91
N VAL A 127 5.50 -6.86 -0.87
CA VAL A 127 4.05 -7.14 -0.95
C VAL A 127 3.25 -5.87 -1.23
N VAL A 128 3.54 -4.78 -0.51
CA VAL A 128 2.85 -3.49 -0.69
C VAL A 128 3.10 -2.91 -2.08
N LEU A 129 4.33 -2.94 -2.56
CA LEU A 129 4.69 -2.43 -3.88
C LEU A 129 4.08 -3.28 -4.99
N LEU A 130 4.05 -4.60 -4.85
CA LEU A 130 3.42 -5.49 -5.82
C LEU A 130 1.92 -5.17 -5.95
N ALA A 131 1.20 -5.18 -4.82
CA ALA A 131 -0.23 -4.88 -4.82
C ALA A 131 -0.52 -3.44 -5.27
N GLY A 132 0.29 -2.46 -4.85
CA GLY A 132 0.16 -1.06 -5.26
C GLY A 132 0.40 -0.86 -6.75
N SER A 133 1.39 -1.57 -7.32
CA SER A 133 1.68 -1.54 -8.76
C SER A 133 0.56 -2.17 -9.58
N LEU A 134 -0.07 -3.26 -9.09
CA LEU A 134 -1.22 -3.87 -9.74
C LEU A 134 -2.43 -2.92 -9.74
N SER A 135 -2.74 -2.30 -8.60
CA SER A 135 -3.81 -1.31 -8.48
C SER A 135 -3.56 -0.10 -9.39
N TRP A 136 -2.34 0.43 -9.39
CA TRP A 136 -1.92 1.50 -10.29
C TRP A 136 -2.01 1.10 -11.76
N GLY A 137 -1.60 -0.12 -12.11
CA GLY A 137 -1.70 -0.66 -13.45
C GLY A 137 -3.14 -0.72 -13.95
N ALA A 138 -4.08 -1.10 -13.08
CA ALA A 138 -5.50 -1.16 -13.41
C ALA A 138 -6.08 0.24 -13.74
N GLU A 139 -5.66 1.29 -13.04
CA GLU A 139 -5.99 2.68 -13.37
C GLU A 139 -5.40 3.12 -14.72
N ASN A 140 -4.18 2.67 -15.04
CA ASN A 140 -3.53 2.99 -16.32
C ASN A 140 -4.20 2.29 -17.51
N VAL A 141 -4.81 1.12 -17.30
CA VAL A 141 -5.66 0.49 -18.33
C VAL A 141 -6.85 1.39 -18.64
N MET A 142 -7.51 1.97 -17.63
CA MET A 142 -8.58 2.94 -17.84
C MET A 142 -8.08 4.22 -18.54
N PHE A 143 -6.92 4.75 -18.13
CA PHE A 143 -6.28 5.88 -18.82
C PHE A 143 -6.06 5.62 -20.32
N ALA A 144 -5.45 4.47 -20.63
CA ALA A 144 -5.09 4.11 -22.00
C ALA A 144 -6.31 3.88 -22.89
N THR A 145 -7.39 3.35 -22.32
CA THR A 145 -8.60 2.98 -23.06
C THR A 145 -9.61 4.12 -23.19
N ALA A 146 -9.63 5.07 -22.24
CA ALA A 146 -10.55 6.20 -22.20
C ALA A 146 -9.87 7.54 -22.56
N THR A 147 -8.91 7.98 -21.75
CA THR A 147 -8.34 9.33 -21.82
C THR A 147 -7.46 9.54 -23.05
N LEU A 148 -6.67 8.53 -23.45
CA LEU A 148 -5.90 8.60 -24.71
C LEU A 148 -6.79 8.68 -25.96
N LYS A 149 -8.05 8.24 -25.87
CA LYS A 149 -9.02 8.37 -26.96
C LYS A 149 -9.76 9.72 -26.97
N GLY A 150 -9.34 10.66 -26.12
CA GLY A 150 -9.84 12.03 -26.12
C GLY A 150 -10.99 12.31 -25.15
N VAL A 151 -11.35 11.37 -24.28
CA VAL A 151 -12.39 11.61 -23.26
C VAL A 151 -11.87 12.54 -22.16
N LYS A 152 -12.50 13.70 -22.01
CA LYS A 152 -12.21 14.66 -20.94
C LYS A 152 -12.99 14.32 -19.67
N ALA A 153 -12.49 14.77 -18.53
CA ALA A 153 -13.16 14.57 -17.24
C ALA A 153 -14.60 15.11 -17.23
N ASP A 154 -14.81 16.28 -17.83
CA ASP A 154 -16.11 16.97 -17.86
C ASP A 154 -17.19 16.24 -18.68
N ASP A 155 -16.76 15.40 -19.64
CA ASP A 155 -17.66 14.63 -20.51
C ASP A 155 -18.08 13.30 -19.87
N THR A 156 -17.47 12.93 -18.74
CA THR A 156 -17.76 11.66 -18.07
C THR A 156 -18.90 11.77 -17.08
N LYS A 157 -19.72 10.71 -17.02
CA LYS A 157 -20.81 10.58 -16.04
C LYS A 157 -20.39 9.79 -14.80
N LEU A 158 -19.08 9.72 -14.56
CA LEU A 158 -18.56 9.02 -13.41
C LEU A 158 -18.90 9.78 -12.12
N SER A 159 -19.11 9.05 -11.03
CA SER A 159 -19.50 9.65 -9.73
C SER A 159 -18.45 10.60 -9.14
N ARG A 160 -17.20 10.52 -9.60
CA ARG A 160 -16.08 11.32 -9.12
C ARG A 160 -14.96 11.47 -10.17
N PRO A 161 -14.15 12.53 -10.10
CA PRO A 161 -12.95 12.67 -10.91
C PRO A 161 -11.85 11.74 -10.38
N TYR A 162 -11.47 10.75 -11.18
CA TYR A 162 -10.40 9.81 -10.89
C TYR A 162 -9.02 10.33 -11.31
N LEU A 163 -7.96 9.89 -10.64
CA LEU A 163 -6.58 10.33 -10.90
C LEU A 163 -6.13 10.12 -12.35
N PHE A 164 -6.66 9.11 -13.03
CA PHE A 164 -6.31 8.81 -14.42
C PHE A 164 -6.73 9.93 -15.39
N PHE A 165 -7.71 10.78 -15.07
CA PHE A 165 -8.02 11.94 -15.92
C PHE A 165 -6.94 13.03 -15.87
N ILE A 166 -6.07 13.01 -14.87
CA ILE A 166 -5.01 14.01 -14.71
C ILE A 166 -3.76 13.52 -15.47
N THR A 167 -3.77 13.73 -16.79
CA THR A 167 -2.67 13.33 -17.70
C THR A 167 -1.27 13.72 -17.22
N PRO A 168 -1.03 14.92 -16.65
CA PRO A 168 0.28 15.27 -16.11
C PRO A 168 0.75 14.36 -14.98
N ILE A 169 -0.16 13.90 -14.11
CA ILE A 169 0.18 13.02 -12.99
C ILE A 169 0.52 11.62 -13.52
N VAL A 170 -0.29 11.10 -14.45
CA VAL A 170 -0.01 9.81 -15.10
C VAL A 170 1.34 9.88 -15.83
N ALA A 171 1.57 10.89 -16.67
CA ALA A 171 2.83 11.08 -17.37
C ALA A 171 4.03 11.24 -16.43
N ALA A 172 3.89 12.01 -15.34
CA ALA A 172 4.94 12.18 -14.34
C ALA A 172 5.25 10.86 -13.61
N SER A 173 4.24 10.04 -13.30
CA SER A 173 4.43 8.73 -12.67
C SER A 173 5.19 7.76 -13.58
N TRP A 174 4.89 7.74 -14.89
CA TRP A 174 5.61 6.94 -15.88
C TRP A 174 7.05 7.42 -16.04
N GLY A 175 7.26 8.74 -16.17
CA GLY A 175 8.60 9.33 -16.20
C GLY A 175 9.40 8.96 -14.94
N PHE A 176 8.77 9.00 -13.78
CA PHE A 176 9.40 8.61 -12.52
C PHE A 176 9.75 7.13 -12.46
N LEU A 177 8.86 6.23 -12.90
CA LEU A 177 9.14 4.79 -12.97
C LEU A 177 10.31 4.50 -13.90
N VAL A 178 10.37 5.15 -15.06
CA VAL A 178 11.47 5.05 -16.01
C VAL A 178 12.77 5.51 -15.34
N ILE A 179 12.78 6.67 -14.66
CA ILE A 179 13.94 7.16 -13.91
C ILE A 179 14.36 6.14 -12.84
N CYS A 180 13.41 5.56 -12.08
CA CYS A 180 13.70 4.56 -11.07
C CYS A 180 14.34 3.29 -11.66
N LEU A 181 13.84 2.82 -12.81
CA LEU A 181 14.39 1.67 -13.52
C LEU A 181 15.79 1.98 -14.07
N PHE A 182 16.02 3.18 -14.61
CA PHE A 182 17.34 3.59 -15.08
C PHE A 182 18.34 3.70 -13.93
N VAL A 183 17.98 4.38 -12.84
CA VAL A 183 18.84 4.54 -11.67
C VAL A 183 19.11 3.18 -11.03
N GLY A 184 18.07 2.38 -10.79
CA GLY A 184 18.19 1.03 -10.25
C GLY A 184 19.02 0.10 -11.14
N GLY A 185 18.80 0.13 -12.44
CA GLY A 185 19.57 -0.63 -13.44
C GLY A 185 21.04 -0.21 -13.49
N ALA A 186 21.33 1.09 -13.45
CA ALA A 186 22.69 1.61 -13.37
C ALA A 186 23.39 1.14 -12.10
N PHE A 187 22.74 1.24 -10.93
CA PHE A 187 23.27 0.72 -9.68
C PHE A 187 23.51 -0.80 -9.72
N TRP A 188 22.62 -1.57 -10.35
CA TRP A 188 22.77 -3.01 -10.54
C TRP A 188 23.99 -3.35 -11.40
N LEU A 189 24.19 -2.66 -12.52
CA LEU A 189 25.32 -2.86 -13.42
C LEU A 189 26.65 -2.45 -12.76
N ILE A 190 26.67 -1.34 -12.01
CA ILE A 190 27.83 -0.90 -11.24
C ILE A 190 28.14 -1.90 -10.11
N GLY A 191 27.12 -2.43 -9.43
CA GLY A 191 27.27 -3.47 -8.41
C GLY A 191 27.85 -4.76 -8.98
N LYS A 192 27.33 -5.24 -10.12
CA LYS A 192 27.79 -6.45 -10.80
C LYS A 192 29.24 -6.32 -11.29
N SER A 193 29.60 -5.17 -11.87
CA SER A 193 30.97 -4.91 -12.34
C SER A 193 31.97 -4.77 -11.19
N THR A 194 31.55 -4.21 -10.06
CA THR A 194 32.39 -4.14 -8.85
C THR A 194 32.59 -5.52 -8.23
N LEU A 195 31.54 -6.36 -8.19
CA LEU A 195 31.63 -7.73 -7.70
C LEU A 195 32.50 -8.60 -8.61
N ALA A 196 32.37 -8.47 -9.94
CA ALA A 196 33.23 -9.19 -10.90
C ALA A 196 34.71 -8.81 -10.77
N LYS A 197 35.03 -7.54 -10.47
CA LYS A 197 36.41 -7.09 -10.20
C LYS A 197 36.97 -7.63 -8.89
N VAL A 198 36.14 -7.86 -7.88
CA VAL A 198 36.56 -8.45 -6.60
C VAL A 198 36.74 -9.97 -6.71
N VAL A 199 35.88 -10.65 -7.47
CA VAL A 199 35.99 -12.10 -7.74
C VAL A 199 37.20 -12.45 -8.64
N GLY A 200 37.64 -11.52 -9.49
CA GLY A 200 38.84 -11.69 -10.32
C GLY A 200 40.19 -11.52 -9.59
N SER A 201 40.20 -11.25 -8.28
CA SER A 201 41.40 -10.88 -7.51
C SER A 201 41.73 -11.85 -6.35
N ASP A 202 41.45 -13.13 -6.52
CA ASP A 202 41.79 -14.29 -5.66
C ASP A 202 40.83 -14.72 -4.53
N VAL A 203 40.76 -16.06 -4.42
CA VAL A 203 40.32 -16.95 -3.34
C VAL A 203 38.82 -17.33 -3.26
N ASP A 204 38.61 -18.66 -3.29
CA ASP A 204 37.38 -19.43 -3.06
C ASP A 204 36.32 -18.72 -2.21
N LEU A 205 35.22 -18.33 -2.87
CA LEU A 205 34.01 -17.82 -2.24
C LEU A 205 32.82 -18.69 -2.64
N GLU A 206 32.86 -19.95 -2.21
CA GLU A 206 31.76 -20.91 -2.28
C GLU A 206 30.58 -20.54 -1.34
N GLY A 207 30.56 -19.32 -0.78
CA GLY A 207 29.58 -18.88 0.22
C GLY A 207 28.75 -17.63 -0.13
N THR A 208 29.05 -16.91 -1.22
CA THR A 208 28.31 -15.67 -1.55
C THR A 208 26.99 -15.96 -2.25
N LYS A 209 25.99 -16.34 -1.45
CA LYS A 209 24.60 -16.28 -1.90
C LYS A 209 24.21 -14.82 -2.15
N PRO A 210 23.41 -14.53 -3.20
CA PRO A 210 23.02 -13.15 -3.54
C PRO A 210 22.35 -12.43 -2.37
N PHE A 211 22.53 -11.11 -2.28
CA PHE A 211 22.00 -10.22 -1.24
C PHE A 211 20.50 -10.42 -0.93
N TRP A 212 19.72 -10.85 -1.93
CA TRP A 212 18.29 -11.14 -1.80
C TRP A 212 17.95 -12.47 -1.10
N SER A 213 18.92 -13.40 -1.03
CA SER A 213 18.78 -14.71 -0.39
C SER A 213 19.32 -14.76 1.05
N LEU A 214 19.82 -13.64 1.58
CA LEU A 214 20.08 -13.51 3.02
C LEU A 214 18.73 -13.40 3.73
N GLY A 215 18.03 -14.53 3.82
CA GLY A 215 16.92 -14.69 4.72
C GLY A 215 17.41 -14.34 6.11
N CYS A 216 16.84 -13.29 6.71
CA CYS A 216 16.92 -13.08 8.14
C CYS A 216 16.17 -14.23 8.81
N HIS A 217 16.81 -15.39 8.93
CA HIS A 217 16.42 -16.42 9.88
C HIS A 217 16.75 -15.88 11.26
N SER A 218 15.82 -15.10 11.83
CA SER A 218 15.75 -14.91 13.26
C SER A 218 15.14 -16.17 13.85
N THR A 219 15.95 -17.24 13.96
CA THR A 219 15.63 -18.34 14.88
C THR A 219 15.89 -17.83 16.30
N ASP A 220 14.82 -17.36 16.93
CA ASP A 220 14.76 -17.16 18.38
C ASP A 220 14.76 -18.55 19.05
N HIS A 221 15.95 -19.05 19.36
CA HIS A 221 16.15 -20.02 20.43
C HIS A 221 17.29 -19.52 21.31
N GLY A 222 16.95 -18.78 22.36
CA GLY A 222 17.88 -18.53 23.45
C GLY A 222 17.73 -19.61 24.51
N PRO A 223 18.81 -20.27 24.96
CA PRO A 223 18.99 -20.52 26.36
C PRO A 223 19.60 -19.29 27.03
N ALA A 224 19.19 -19.07 28.27
CA ALA A 224 19.66 -18.00 29.14
C ALA A 224 21.17 -18.08 29.37
N GLY A 225 21.86 -16.94 29.36
CA GLY A 225 23.24 -16.82 29.81
C GLY A 225 24.00 -15.70 29.11
N ASP A 226 24.35 -14.68 29.88
CA ASP A 226 25.35 -13.64 29.63
C ASP A 226 25.16 -12.66 28.46
N ASP A 227 24.74 -11.45 28.85
CA ASP A 227 24.79 -10.22 28.07
C ASP A 227 26.25 -9.86 27.72
N VAL A 228 26.79 -10.42 26.63
CA VAL A 228 27.78 -9.71 25.83
C VAL A 228 26.98 -8.90 24.82
N SER A 229 27.03 -7.56 24.95
CA SER A 229 26.45 -6.64 23.98
C SER A 229 27.17 -6.79 22.64
N MET A 230 26.78 -7.79 21.87
CA MET A 230 27.34 -8.08 20.56
C MET A 230 27.08 -6.86 19.69
N SER A 231 28.16 -6.13 19.40
CA SER A 231 28.11 -4.91 18.61
C SER A 231 27.48 -5.21 17.25
N ARG A 232 26.68 -4.30 16.68
CA ARG A 232 26.16 -4.44 15.31
C ARG A 232 27.27 -4.75 14.29
N PHE A 233 28.51 -4.40 14.63
CA PHE A 233 29.72 -4.71 13.89
C PHE A 233 30.08 -6.21 13.90
N GLU A 234 29.85 -6.92 15.01
CA GLU A 234 30.09 -8.36 15.13
C GLU A 234 28.99 -9.19 14.46
N MET A 235 27.73 -8.76 14.52
CA MET A 235 26.67 -9.38 13.71
C MET A 235 26.93 -9.26 12.19
N ALA A 236 27.45 -8.11 11.73
CA ALA A 236 27.84 -7.93 10.33
C ALA A 236 29.04 -8.81 9.93
N LYS A 237 29.93 -9.10 10.89
CA LYS A 237 31.07 -10.00 10.69
C LYS A 237 30.63 -11.47 10.61
N LEU A 238 29.60 -11.86 11.36
CA LEU A 238 29.03 -13.22 11.34
C LEU A 238 28.15 -13.50 10.12
N SER A 239 27.54 -12.48 9.51
CA SER A 239 26.67 -12.65 8.33
C SER A 239 27.39 -12.58 6.98
N GLY A 240 28.74 -12.55 6.96
CA GLY A 240 29.55 -12.50 5.74
C GLY A 240 29.36 -11.26 4.84
N GLY A 241 28.57 -10.28 5.29
CA GLY A 241 28.22 -9.10 4.50
C GLY A 241 29.14 -7.93 4.79
N SER A 242 29.77 -7.35 3.76
CA SER A 242 30.64 -6.20 3.99
C SER A 242 29.87 -5.04 4.66
N PRO A 243 30.38 -4.44 5.75
CA PRO A 243 29.71 -3.34 6.44
C PRO A 243 29.54 -2.07 5.58
N LYS A 244 30.20 -2.03 4.41
CA LYS A 244 30.00 -1.03 3.37
C LYS A 244 28.74 -1.30 2.54
N ALA A 245 28.49 -2.56 2.16
CA ALA A 245 27.28 -2.97 1.43
C ALA A 245 26.01 -2.71 2.25
N TRP A 246 26.04 -2.98 3.55
CA TRP A 246 24.89 -2.71 4.44
C TRP A 246 24.59 -1.21 4.56
N ARG A 247 25.62 -0.37 4.71
CA ARG A 247 25.47 1.09 4.70
C ARG A 247 24.96 1.63 3.37
N GLN A 248 25.33 0.99 2.26
CA GLN A 248 24.88 1.37 0.93
C GLN A 248 23.42 0.98 0.69
N ALA A 249 23.02 -0.24 1.05
CA ALA A 249 21.62 -0.68 0.99
C ALA A 249 20.70 0.19 1.86
N ASN A 250 21.16 0.56 3.06
CA ASN A 250 20.38 1.43 3.94
C ASN A 250 20.19 2.84 3.36
N ARG A 251 21.21 3.37 2.64
CA ARG A 251 21.10 4.65 1.92
C ARG A 251 20.17 4.57 0.73
N VAL A 252 20.23 3.50 -0.06
CA VAL A 252 19.31 3.28 -1.19
C VAL A 252 17.87 3.14 -0.69
N MET A 253 17.63 2.35 0.36
CA MET A 253 16.31 2.20 0.97
C MET A 253 15.80 3.51 1.57
N MET A 254 16.67 4.29 2.22
CA MET A 254 16.31 5.62 2.71
C MET A 254 15.97 6.56 1.56
N ALA A 255 16.73 6.52 0.46
CA ALA A 255 16.44 7.31 -0.74
C ALA A 255 15.12 6.91 -1.38
N VAL A 256 14.84 5.60 -1.54
CA VAL A 256 13.56 5.08 -2.07
C VAL A 256 12.39 5.48 -1.16
N SER A 257 12.52 5.28 0.16
CA SER A 257 11.48 5.68 1.12
C SER A 257 11.27 7.19 1.15
N LEU A 258 12.34 8.01 1.05
CA LEU A 258 12.22 9.46 0.93
C LEU A 258 11.59 9.87 -0.40
N LEU A 259 11.92 9.19 -1.50
CA LEU A 259 11.27 9.38 -2.80
C LEU A 259 9.78 9.08 -2.72
N SER A 260 9.39 7.98 -2.07
CA SER A 260 7.99 7.63 -1.81
C SER A 260 7.29 8.67 -0.94
N VAL A 261 7.97 9.22 0.07
CA VAL A 261 7.47 10.31 0.93
C VAL A 261 7.47 11.67 0.22
N LEU A 262 8.24 11.88 -0.85
CA LEU A 262 8.23 13.10 -1.66
C LEU A 262 7.13 13.06 -2.73
N PHE A 263 6.84 11.89 -3.28
CA PHE A 263 5.74 11.68 -4.24
C PHE A 263 4.37 11.49 -3.54
N SER A 264 4.34 10.93 -2.33
CA SER A 264 3.09 10.72 -1.57
C SER A 264 2.31 12.01 -1.29
N PRO A 265 2.92 13.14 -0.87
CA PRO A 265 2.23 14.40 -0.70
C PRO A 265 1.74 14.95 -2.03
N GLY A 266 2.49 14.80 -3.13
CA GLY A 266 2.05 15.27 -4.44
C GLY A 266 0.70 14.66 -4.82
N SER A 267 0.61 13.32 -4.84
CA SER A 267 -0.61 12.61 -5.23
C SER A 267 -1.74 12.72 -4.19
N PHE A 268 -1.41 12.71 -2.89
CA PHE A 268 -2.37 12.88 -1.80
C PHE A 268 -2.91 14.31 -1.72
N VAL A 269 -2.06 15.32 -1.91
CA VAL A 269 -2.45 16.74 -1.94
C VAL A 269 -3.16 17.06 -3.24
N THR A 270 -2.80 16.50 -4.40
CA THR A 270 -3.62 16.68 -5.62
C THR A 270 -4.97 16.00 -5.50
N SER A 271 -5.07 14.85 -4.81
CA SER A 271 -6.36 14.23 -4.48
C SER A 271 -7.17 15.11 -3.52
N LEU A 272 -6.57 15.62 -2.44
CA LEU A 272 -7.21 16.56 -1.50
C LEU A 272 -7.57 17.93 -2.12
N ILE A 273 -6.78 18.41 -3.08
CA ILE A 273 -7.03 19.64 -3.82
C ILE A 273 -8.11 19.41 -4.87
N SER A 274 -8.15 18.25 -5.54
CA SER A 274 -9.28 17.85 -6.39
C SER A 274 -10.57 17.75 -5.58
N ILE A 275 -10.49 17.26 -4.34
CA ILE A 275 -11.58 17.28 -3.35
C ILE A 275 -11.98 18.73 -2.99
N SER A 276 -11.04 19.65 -2.82
CA SER A 276 -11.32 21.07 -2.51
C SER A 276 -11.84 21.89 -3.70
N MET A 277 -11.40 21.61 -4.92
CA MET A 277 -11.92 22.30 -6.11
C MET A 277 -13.34 21.86 -6.45
N SER A 278 -13.69 20.59 -6.16
CA SER A 278 -15.05 20.09 -6.28
C SER A 278 -16.01 20.71 -5.25
N THR A 279 -15.52 21.11 -4.06
CA THR A 279 -16.35 21.73 -3.01
C THR A 279 -16.57 23.24 -3.20
N LEU A 280 -15.70 23.91 -3.98
CA LEU A 280 -15.87 25.33 -4.33
C LEU A 280 -16.74 25.56 -5.57
N GLY A 281 -16.95 24.55 -6.41
CA GLY A 281 -17.83 24.61 -7.58
C GLY A 281 -19.30 24.24 -7.32
N ALA A 282 -19.61 23.60 -6.18
CA ALA A 282 -20.97 23.15 -5.85
C ALA A 282 -21.67 24.13 -4.88
N LYS A 283 -21.83 25.39 -5.31
CA LYS A 283 -22.91 26.24 -4.78
C LYS A 283 -24.12 25.99 -5.66
N GLU A 284 -25.15 25.36 -5.09
CA GLU A 284 -26.48 25.01 -5.64
C GLU A 284 -26.69 23.52 -5.95
N ALA A 285 -26.97 22.73 -4.90
CA ALA A 285 -28.06 21.76 -4.89
C ALA A 285 -28.25 21.22 -3.45
N SER A 286 -29.52 21.07 -3.09
CA SER A 286 -30.04 20.86 -1.73
C SER A 286 -29.86 19.42 -1.22
N ALA A 287 -29.81 19.27 0.12
CA ALA A 287 -30.21 18.08 0.90
C ALA A 287 -29.33 16.79 0.94
N GLU A 288 -28.04 16.79 0.60
CA GLU A 288 -27.15 15.61 0.76
C GLU A 288 -26.01 15.81 1.79
N GLY A 289 -26.36 16.20 3.03
CA GLY A 289 -25.39 16.43 4.11
C GLY A 289 -24.66 15.17 4.63
N THR A 290 -25.16 13.98 4.34
CA THR A 290 -24.66 12.70 4.91
C THR A 290 -23.71 11.95 3.99
N HIS A 291 -23.65 12.27 2.69
CA HIS A 291 -22.81 11.56 1.70
C HIS A 291 -21.32 11.95 1.71
N ARG A 292 -20.93 12.95 2.49
CA ARG A 292 -19.56 13.51 2.44
C ARG A 292 -18.49 12.72 3.20
N LEU A 293 -18.87 11.78 4.07
CA LEU A 293 -17.92 10.96 4.85
C LEU A 293 -17.64 9.58 4.21
N LEU A 294 -18.32 9.25 3.11
CA LEU A 294 -18.28 7.94 2.42
C LEU A 294 -17.52 7.98 1.08
N MET A 295 -16.63 8.94 0.84
CA MET A 295 -15.91 9.08 -0.45
C MET A 295 -15.08 7.85 -0.86
N PHE A 296 -14.62 7.05 0.11
CA PHE A 296 -13.83 5.83 -0.14
C PHE A 296 -14.70 4.59 -0.37
N ILE A 297 -16.00 4.67 -0.11
CA ILE A 297 -16.91 3.55 -0.27
C ILE A 297 -17.62 3.70 -1.63
N PRO A 298 -17.44 2.74 -2.56
CA PRO A 298 -18.19 2.71 -3.80
C PRO A 298 -19.69 2.77 -3.53
N ALA A 299 -20.40 3.58 -4.32
CA ALA A 299 -21.85 3.51 -4.32
C ALA A 299 -22.27 2.15 -4.89
N SER A 300 -23.09 1.42 -4.14
CA SER A 300 -23.56 0.09 -4.49
C SER A 300 -25.02 -0.07 -4.07
N ASN A 301 -25.71 -1.06 -4.63
CA ASN A 301 -27.03 -1.46 -4.14
C ASN A 301 -26.97 -2.24 -2.81
N GLY A 302 -25.76 -2.51 -2.29
CA GLY A 302 -25.57 -3.17 -1.01
C GLY A 302 -25.94 -2.25 0.14
N SER A 303 -26.88 -2.69 0.99
CA SER A 303 -27.25 -1.96 2.21
C SER A 303 -26.38 -2.41 3.38
N MET A 304 -26.05 -1.48 4.28
CA MET A 304 -25.45 -1.80 5.59
C MET A 304 -26.34 -2.72 6.44
N ASN A 305 -27.63 -2.85 6.10
CA ASN A 305 -28.55 -3.75 6.80
C ASN A 305 -28.45 -5.21 6.35
N ASN A 306 -27.70 -5.49 5.28
CA ASN A 306 -27.49 -6.87 4.82
C ASN A 306 -26.51 -7.59 5.77
N LEU A 307 -26.83 -8.85 6.10
CA LEU A 307 -26.09 -9.62 7.11
C LEU A 307 -24.60 -9.78 6.77
N ASP A 308 -24.28 -10.03 5.51
CA ASP A 308 -22.90 -10.14 5.01
C ASP A 308 -22.11 -8.84 5.22
N GLN A 309 -22.74 -7.68 5.00
CA GLN A 309 -22.13 -6.37 5.17
C GLN A 309 -21.88 -6.05 6.66
N ILE A 310 -22.84 -6.38 7.53
CA ILE A 310 -22.68 -6.21 8.99
C ILE A 310 -21.54 -7.10 9.50
N LEU A 311 -21.54 -8.38 9.13
CA LEU A 311 -20.53 -9.34 9.56
C LEU A 311 -19.13 -8.91 9.10
N ALA A 312 -18.99 -8.49 7.85
CA ALA A 312 -17.73 -7.97 7.34
C ALA A 312 -17.26 -6.77 8.16
N PHE A 313 -18.13 -5.77 8.36
CA PHE A 313 -17.80 -4.56 9.11
C PHE A 313 -17.38 -4.84 10.56
N VAL A 314 -18.15 -5.67 11.27
CA VAL A 314 -17.83 -6.09 12.64
C VAL A 314 -16.48 -6.79 12.70
N GLY A 315 -16.17 -7.66 11.72
CA GLY A 315 -14.86 -8.28 11.58
C GLY A 315 -13.72 -7.26 11.50
N GLY A 316 -13.88 -6.23 10.65
CA GLY A 316 -12.91 -5.13 10.55
C GLY A 316 -12.74 -4.34 11.85
N VAL A 317 -13.83 -4.07 12.58
CA VAL A 317 -13.77 -3.40 13.88
C VAL A 317 -12.98 -4.22 14.90
N LEU A 318 -13.21 -5.53 14.96
CA LEU A 318 -12.47 -6.42 15.86
C LEU A 318 -10.97 -6.44 15.55
N VAL A 319 -10.59 -6.48 14.27
CA VAL A 319 -9.18 -6.40 13.83
C VAL A 319 -8.53 -5.09 14.29
N LEU A 320 -9.22 -3.97 14.11
CA LEU A 320 -8.72 -2.66 14.55
C LEU A 320 -8.56 -2.59 16.07
N LEU A 321 -9.56 -3.00 16.83
CA LEU A 321 -9.50 -3.02 18.30
C LEU A 321 -8.38 -3.93 18.81
N TRP A 322 -8.17 -5.07 18.16
CA TRP A 322 -7.07 -5.97 18.49
C TRP A 322 -5.70 -5.32 18.26
N SER A 323 -5.52 -4.63 17.13
CA SER A 323 -4.28 -3.90 16.83
C SER A 323 -4.02 -2.78 17.85
N ILE A 324 -5.05 -2.02 18.21
CA ILE A 324 -4.97 -0.97 19.25
C ILE A 324 -4.58 -1.59 20.60
N ARG A 325 -5.25 -2.66 21.02
CA ARG A 325 -4.92 -3.37 22.27
C ARG A 325 -3.48 -3.87 22.27
N ALA A 326 -3.02 -4.46 21.17
CA ALA A 326 -1.65 -4.94 21.03
C ALA A 326 -0.61 -3.81 21.17
N VAL A 327 -0.92 -2.60 20.69
CA VAL A 327 -0.09 -1.41 20.90
C VAL A 327 -0.02 -1.03 22.39
N TYR A 328 -1.17 -0.99 23.09
CA TYR A 328 -1.21 -0.66 24.51
C TYR A 328 -0.42 -1.66 25.36
N THR A 329 -0.67 -2.97 25.18
CA THR A 329 0.06 -4.02 25.90
C THR A 329 1.56 -3.99 25.58
N SER A 330 1.96 -3.69 24.34
CA SER A 330 3.38 -3.54 23.99
C SER A 330 4.04 -2.37 24.71
N ARG A 331 3.31 -1.28 25.00
CA ARG A 331 3.84 -0.12 25.73
C ARG A 331 4.01 -0.44 27.20
N GLU A 332 3.01 -1.07 27.82
CA GLU A 332 3.03 -1.49 29.22
C GLU A 332 4.21 -2.43 29.51
N ASN A 333 4.37 -3.49 28.71
CA ASN A 333 5.48 -4.43 28.84
C ASN A 333 6.85 -3.76 28.65
N SER A 334 6.94 -2.73 27.80
CA SER A 334 8.20 -1.98 27.62
C SER A 334 8.55 -1.17 28.87
N THR A 335 7.57 -0.54 29.51
CA THR A 335 7.76 0.23 30.74
C THR A 335 8.15 -0.68 31.90
N GLU A 336 7.49 -1.82 32.03
CA GLU A 336 7.78 -2.78 33.08
C GLU A 336 9.19 -3.37 32.96
N ASN A 337 9.63 -3.73 31.75
CA ASN A 337 10.99 -4.21 31.50
C ASN A 337 12.07 -3.17 31.85
N VAL A 338 11.82 -1.89 31.57
CA VAL A 338 12.72 -0.80 31.98
C VAL A 338 12.77 -0.72 33.51
N ARG A 339 11.62 -0.78 34.19
CA ARG A 339 11.56 -0.79 35.65
C ARG A 339 12.33 -1.96 36.26
N ARG A 340 12.15 -3.19 35.75
CA ARG A 340 12.89 -4.38 36.21
C ARG A 340 14.41 -4.22 36.02
N ARG A 341 14.86 -3.66 34.89
CA ARG A 341 16.29 -3.39 34.63
C ARG A 341 16.86 -2.36 35.59
N LEU A 342 16.12 -1.31 35.93
CA LEU A 342 16.55 -0.30 36.89
C LEU A 342 16.65 -0.88 38.32
N LEU A 343 15.72 -1.74 38.70
CA LEU A 343 15.76 -2.43 39.99
C LEU A 343 16.97 -3.38 40.09
N ARG A 344 17.25 -4.17 39.05
CA ARG A 344 18.42 -5.07 39.01
C ARG A 344 19.76 -4.32 39.04
N ARG A 345 19.83 -3.10 38.51
CA ARG A 345 21.04 -2.25 38.60
C ARG A 345 21.26 -1.62 39.97
N ARG A 346 20.23 -1.52 40.80
CA ARG A 346 20.35 -1.00 42.18
C ARG A 346 20.69 -2.08 43.21
N SER A 347 20.59 -3.36 42.83
CA SER A 347 20.89 -4.50 43.68
C SER A 347 22.32 -5.04 43.53
N ILE A 348 23.18 -4.32 42.79
CA ILE A 348 24.62 -4.58 42.60
C ILE A 348 25.36 -3.39 43.19
#